data_AF-A0A516KG95-F1
#
_entry.id   AF-A0A516KG95-F1
#
_cell.length_a   1.000
_cell.length_b   1.000
_cell.length_c   1.000
_cell.angle_alpha   90.00
_cell.angle_beta   90.00
_cell.angle_gamma   90.00
#
_symmetry.space_group_name_H-M   'P 1'
#
loop_
_entity.id
_entity.type
_entity.pdbx_description
1 polymer ?
#
loop_
_entity_poly.entity_id
_entity_poly.type
_entity_poly.pdbx_seq_one_letter_code
_entity_poly.pdbx_strand_id
1 'polypeptide(L)' 'MKNLKSQYVIGGLLIVNLILIISIAILLFNNYFLSKELNNLTAKCYENGGTVKMEIQSLSKGQYHFECLKD' A
#
# COMPACT_ATOMS: atom_id res chain seq x y z
N MET A 1 16.50 -42.51 8.91
CA MET A 1 16.08 -42.01 7.58
C MET A 1 15.20 -40.78 7.77
N LYS A 2 15.67 -39.58 7.41
CA LYS A 2 14.80 -38.40 7.35
C LYS A 2 13.77 -38.63 6.24
N ASN A 3 12.49 -38.53 6.54
CA ASN A 3 11.42 -38.78 5.59
C ASN A 3 11.40 -37.64 4.56
N LEU A 4 11.98 -37.87 3.37
CA LEU A 4 12.13 -36.85 2.33
C LEU A 4 10.79 -36.18 2.00
N LYS A 5 9.68 -36.94 2.01
CA LYS A 5 8.33 -36.42 1.76
C LYS A 5 7.94 -35.32 2.75
N SER A 6 8.29 -35.48 4.03
CA SER A 6 8.06 -34.48 5.07
C SER A 6 8.90 -33.21 4.86
N GLN A 7 10.13 -33.34 4.37
CA GLN A 7 11.00 -32.19 4.11
C GLN A 7 10.51 -31.36 2.93
N TYR A 8 10.00 -32.00 1.86
CA TYR A 8 9.40 -31.29 0.74
C TYR A 8 8.10 -30.57 1.12
N VAL A 9 7.26 -31.19 1.96
CA VAL A 9 6.04 -30.53 2.46
C VAL A 9 6.38 -29.32 3.32
N ILE A 10 7.36 -29.43 4.23
CA ILE A 10 7.82 -28.31 5.06
C ILE A 10 8.44 -27.21 4.20
N GLY A 11 9.29 -27.56 3.23
CA GLY A 11 9.89 -26.60 2.31
C GLY A 11 8.86 -25.84 1.49
N GLY A 12 7.86 -26.54 0.94
CA GLY A 12 6.74 -25.90 0.23
C GLY A 12 5.94 -24.96 1.12
N LEU A 13 5.64 -25.38 2.36
CA LEU A 13 4.91 -24.55 3.32
C LEU A 13 5.68 -23.27 3.67
N LEU A 14 7.01 -23.35 3.81
CA LEU A 14 7.86 -22.19 4.06
C LEU A 14 7.84 -21.20 2.89
N ILE A 15 7.91 -21.69 1.65
CA ILE A 15 7.87 -20.85 0.45
C ILE A 15 6.52 -20.12 0.37
N VAL A 16 5.41 -20.82 0.59
CA VAL A 16 4.07 -20.21 0.59
C VAL A 16 3.94 -19.13 1.67
N ASN A 17 4.44 -19.39 2.88
CA ASN A 17 4.45 -18.39 3.95
C ASN A 17 5.31 -17.17 3.61
N LEU A 18 6.50 -17.38 3.01
CA LEU A 18 7.36 -16.30 2.54
C LEU A 18 6.67 -15.41 1.52
N ILE A 19 6.01 -16.01 0.52
CA ILE A 19 5.24 -15.28 -0.49
C ILE A 19 4.14 -14.46 0.20
N LEU A 20 3.40 -15.05 1.13
CA LEU A 20 2.32 -14.37 1.86
C LEU A 20 2.83 -13.14 2.64
N ILE A 21 3.94 -13.30 3.36
CA ILE A 21 4.57 -12.21 4.13
C ILE A 21 4.99 -11.08 3.20
N ILE A 22 5.64 -11.40 2.08
CA ILE A 22 6.07 -10.40 1.09
C ILE A 22 4.86 -9.67 0.50
N SER A 23 3.80 -10.38 0.14
CA SER A 23 2.57 -9.75 -0.38
C SER A 23 1.94 -8.78 0.62
N ILE A 24 1.86 -9.17 1.90
CA ILE A 24 1.36 -8.28 2.96
C ILE A 24 2.26 -7.06 3.12
N ALA A 25 3.59 -7.25 3.12
CA ALA A 25 4.54 -6.15 3.23
C ALA A 25 4.40 -5.14 2.07
N ILE A 26 4.25 -5.62 0.83
CA ILE A 26 4.02 -4.76 -0.35
C ILE A 26 2.71 -3.96 -0.20
N LEU A 27 1.63 -4.60 0.26
CA LEU A 27 0.35 -3.92 0.47
C LEU A 27 0.45 -2.81 1.52
N LEU A 28 1.10 -3.10 2.65
CA LEU A 28 1.30 -2.12 3.72
C LEU A 28 2.20 -0.97 3.27
N PHE A 29 3.26 -1.26 2.53
CA PHE A 29 4.19 -0.25 2.01
C PHE A 29 3.49 0.69 1.03
N ASN A 30 2.72 0.14 0.08
CA ASN A 30 1.96 0.95 -0.87
C ASN A 30 0.98 1.89 -0.15
N ASN A 31 0.22 1.38 0.83
CA ASN A 31 -0.71 2.21 1.61
C ASN A 31 0.02 3.31 2.42
N TYR A 32 1.17 2.98 3.02
CA TYR A 32 1.95 3.93 3.79
C TYR A 32 2.52 5.05 2.90
N PHE A 33 3.07 4.71 1.73
CA PHE A 33 3.60 5.71 0.80
C PHE A 33 2.49 6.59 0.23
N LEU A 34 1.37 5.99 -0.17
CA LEU A 34 0.20 6.70 -0.68
C LEU A 34 -0.30 7.75 0.32
N SER A 35 -0.50 7.33 1.58
CA SER A 35 -0.98 8.22 2.65
C SER A 35 0.02 9.34 2.96
N LYS A 36 1.33 9.03 2.98
CA LYS A 36 2.36 10.04 3.20
C LYS A 36 2.43 11.05 2.06
N GLU A 37 2.30 10.60 0.82
CA GLU A 37 2.29 11.45 -0.36
C GLU A 37 1.07 12.38 -0.39
N LEU A 38 -0.12 11.82 -0.14
CA LEU A 38 -1.37 12.57 0.01
C LEU A 38 -1.28 13.61 1.13
N ASN A 39 -0.74 13.25 2.29
CA ASN A 39 -0.56 14.19 3.40
C ASN A 39 0.39 15.35 3.03
N ASN A 40 1.48 15.06 2.31
CA ASN A 40 2.42 16.09 1.88
C ASN A 40 1.80 17.03 0.84
N LEU A 41 1.07 16.49 -0.15
CA LEU A 41 0.32 17.28 -1.14
C LEU A 41 -0.73 18.18 -0.47
N THR A 42 -1.47 17.60 0.48
CA THR A 42 -2.49 18.28 1.27
C THR A 42 -1.89 19.41 2.10
N ALA A 43 -0.80 19.15 2.83
CA ALA A 43 -0.09 20.15 3.63
C ALA A 43 0.39 21.31 2.76
N LYS A 44 1.06 21.02 1.64
CA LYS A 44 1.52 22.04 0.69
C LYS A 44 0.38 22.88 0.11
N CYS A 45 -0.79 22.28 -0.13
CA CYS A 45 -1.94 23.02 -0.62
C CYS A 45 -2.44 24.03 0.43
N TYR A 46 -2.60 23.59 1.67
CA TYR A 46 -3.02 24.45 2.78
C TYR A 46 -1.98 25.54 3.11
N GLU A 47 -0.68 25.20 3.09
CA GLU A 47 0.40 26.17 3.29
C GLU A 47 0.39 27.28 2.22
N ASN A 48 -0.05 26.96 1.01
CA ASN A 48 -0.19 27.92 -0.08
C ASN A 48 -1.54 28.66 -0.08
N GLY A 49 -2.34 28.52 0.98
CA GLY A 49 -3.65 29.16 1.13
C GLY A 49 -4.74 28.57 0.24
N GLY A 50 -4.52 27.38 -0.33
CA GLY A 50 -5.52 26.66 -1.10
C GLY A 50 -6.38 25.73 -0.25
N THR A 51 -7.48 25.26 -0.83
CA THR A 51 -8.37 24.23 -0.29
C THR A 51 -8.18 22.93 -1.07
N VAL A 52 -8.12 21.81 -0.36
CA VAL A 52 -7.99 20.49 -0.97
C VAL A 52 -9.34 19.95 -1.38
N LYS A 53 -9.48 19.54 -2.64
CA LYS A 53 -10.59 18.76 -3.14
C LYS A 53 -10.09 17.36 -3.49
N MET A 54 -10.66 16.34 -2.84
CA MET A 54 -10.29 14.95 -3.05
C MET A 54 -11.52 14.14 -3.45
N GLU A 55 -11.48 13.53 -4.64
CA GLU A 55 -12.55 12.68 -5.15
C GLU A 55 -12.07 11.24 -5.22
N ILE A 56 -12.69 10.35 -4.45
CA ILE A 56 -12.35 8.93 -4.44
C ILE A 56 -13.15 8.24 -5.54
N GLN A 57 -12.50 7.90 -6.65
CA GLN A 57 -13.14 7.20 -7.77
C GLN A 57 -13.31 5.71 -7.49
N SER A 58 -12.35 5.09 -6.80
CA SER A 58 -12.45 3.70 -6.38
C SER A 58 -11.54 3.40 -5.18
N LEU A 59 -12.16 3.13 -4.03
CA LEU A 59 -11.48 2.73 -2.78
C LEU A 59 -10.64 1.46 -2.97
N SER A 60 -11.19 0.47 -3.68
CA SER A 60 -10.55 -0.84 -3.86
C SER A 60 -9.38 -0.82 -4.84
N LYS A 61 -9.33 0.16 -5.75
CA LYS A 61 -8.23 0.35 -6.70
C LYS A 61 -7.25 1.45 -6.27
N GLY A 62 -7.47 2.07 -5.11
CA GLY A 62 -6.69 3.21 -4.66
C GLY A 62 -6.73 4.38 -5.65
N GLN A 63 -7.82 4.53 -6.40
CA GLN A 63 -7.97 5.59 -7.40
C GLN A 63 -8.63 6.80 -6.75
N TYR A 64 -7.84 7.86 -6.60
CA TYR A 64 -8.27 9.16 -6.09
C TYR A 64 -7.82 10.26 -7.05
N HIS A 65 -8.64 11.30 -7.17
CA HIS A 65 -8.28 12.54 -7.83
C HIS A 65 -8.00 13.57 -6.75
N PHE A 66 -6.80 14.14 -6.76
CA PHE A 66 -6.37 15.20 -5.85
C PHE A 66 -6.30 16.51 -6.63
N GLU A 67 -6.97 17.53 -6.13
CA GLU A 67 -6.95 18.88 -6.70
C GLU A 67 -6.73 19.91 -5.57
N CYS A 68 -5.85 20.89 -5.83
CA CYS A 68 -5.63 22.01 -4.92
C CYS A 68 -6.23 23.26 -5.55
N LEU A 69 -7.33 23.73 -4.95
CA LEU A 69 -8.04 24.93 -5.40
C LEU A 69 -7.48 26.12 -4.65
N LYS A 70 -6.95 27.10 -5.37
CA LYS A 70 -6.45 28.36 -4.80
C LYS A 70 -7.31 29.48 -5.37
N ASP A 71 -7.91 30.28 -4.49
CA ASP A 71 -8.60 31.52 -4.85
C ASP A 71 -7.61 32.60 -5.33
#